data_AF-A0A498CI40-F1
#
_entry.id   AF-A0A498CI40-F1
#
_cell.length_a   1.000
_cell.length_b   1.000
_cell.length_c   1.000
_cell.angle_alpha   90.00
_cell.angle_beta   90.00
_cell.angle_gamma   90.00
#
_symmetry.space_group_name_H-M   'P 1'
#
loop_
_entity.id
_entity.type
_entity.pdbx_description
1 polymer ?
#
loop_
_entity_poly.entity_id
_entity_poly.type
_entity_poly.pdbx_seq_one_letter_code
_entity_poly.pdbx_strand_id
1 'polypeptide(L)'
;MQISKRHRLAVRLGLPTLACFIVLAVAAWAVPGEAPAADGAEDAPDRLVITSPRICAALAVYELAAADDWALRATVANTSLNAFRDASRVPDCAPGITKALTQNFQPARWQLALDAADAVLSGSYQVSPAACVRANAVFPLPTADGKLPSTHAVLTRAQCVMHDLAFIEVAP
;
A
#
# COMPACT_ATOMS: atom_id res chain seq x y z
N MET A 1 -7.81 23.13 -57.63
CA MET A 1 -7.75 21.79 -58.25
C MET A 1 -7.54 20.77 -57.13
N GLN A 2 -8.54 19.87 -56.92
CA GLN A 2 -8.64 18.69 -56.02
C GLN A 2 -8.43 18.93 -54.50
N ILE A 3 -9.39 18.79 -53.56
CA ILE A 3 -10.41 17.77 -53.19
C ILE A 3 -9.85 16.43 -52.67
N SER A 4 -10.28 16.10 -51.43
CA SER A 4 -10.34 14.79 -50.75
C SER A 4 -9.07 14.24 -50.09
N LYS A 5 -9.10 13.58 -48.91
CA LYS A 5 -10.21 12.93 -48.18
C LYS A 5 -9.88 12.76 -46.69
N ARG A 6 -10.86 13.09 -45.85
CA ARG A 6 -10.98 12.76 -44.40
C ARG A 6 -10.98 11.25 -44.19
N HIS A 7 -10.40 10.73 -43.10
CA HIS A 7 -10.99 9.64 -42.31
C HIS A 7 -10.74 9.90 -40.82
N ARG A 8 -11.78 10.41 -40.14
CA ARG A 8 -11.92 10.40 -38.67
C ARG A 8 -12.56 9.05 -38.32
N LEU A 9 -11.92 8.23 -37.50
CA LEU A 9 -12.59 7.09 -36.88
C LEU A 9 -13.16 7.54 -35.53
N ALA A 10 -14.47 7.79 -35.55
CA ALA A 10 -15.29 7.86 -34.36
C ALA A 10 -15.63 6.42 -33.95
N VAL A 11 -15.23 6.01 -32.75
CA VAL A 11 -15.84 4.84 -32.09
C VAL A 11 -16.87 5.39 -31.12
N ARG A 12 -18.12 5.37 -31.57
CA ARG A 12 -19.30 5.46 -30.72
C ARG A 12 -19.66 4.04 -30.30
N LEU A 13 -19.62 3.75 -29.00
CA LEU A 13 -20.32 2.61 -28.41
C LEU A 13 -21.08 3.16 -27.21
N GLY A 14 -22.40 3.24 -27.38
CA GLY A 14 -23.34 3.77 -26.41
C GLY A 14 -23.62 2.81 -25.26
N LEU A 15 -23.99 3.39 -24.13
CA LEU A 15 -24.73 2.76 -23.04
C LEU A 15 -26.07 2.19 -23.56
N PRO A 16 -26.54 1.09 -22.97
CA PRO A 16 -27.62 1.29 -22.00
C PRO A 16 -27.45 0.48 -20.70
N THR A 17 -27.88 1.15 -19.63
CA THR A 17 -28.29 0.64 -18.32
C THR A 17 -28.94 -0.74 -18.34
N LEU A 18 -28.45 -1.67 -17.52
CA LEU A 18 -29.21 -2.83 -17.07
C LEU A 18 -29.01 -3.01 -15.56
N ALA A 19 -29.98 -2.48 -14.81
CA ALA A 19 -30.19 -2.84 -13.42
C ALA A 19 -30.63 -4.31 -13.37
N CYS A 20 -29.91 -5.14 -12.63
CA CYS A 20 -30.38 -6.46 -12.23
C CYS A 20 -30.27 -6.55 -10.72
N PHE A 21 -31.36 -6.17 -10.04
CA PHE A 21 -31.62 -6.55 -8.66
C PHE A 21 -31.83 -8.07 -8.63
N ILE A 22 -30.88 -8.82 -8.08
CA ILE A 22 -31.12 -10.20 -7.67
C ILE A 22 -31.30 -10.16 -6.15
N VAL A 23 -32.57 -10.02 -5.74
CA VAL A 23 -33.04 -10.40 -4.41
C VAL A 23 -33.17 -11.92 -4.44
N LEU A 24 -32.19 -12.64 -3.88
CA LEU A 24 -32.39 -14.05 -3.54
C LEU A 24 -32.84 -14.13 -2.07
N ALA A 25 -34.14 -13.97 -1.87
CA ALA A 25 -34.82 -14.48 -0.69
C ALA A 25 -35.18 -15.95 -0.98
N VAL A 26 -34.45 -16.89 -0.39
CA VAL A 26 -34.94 -18.27 -0.28
C VAL A 26 -35.53 -18.41 1.11
N ALA A 27 -36.84 -18.65 1.10
CA ALA A 27 -37.70 -18.81 2.23
C ALA A 27 -37.25 -19.96 3.14
N ALA A 28 -37.43 -19.70 4.43
CA ALA A 28 -37.38 -20.64 5.53
C ALA A 28 -38.16 -21.92 5.23
N TRP A 29 -37.52 -23.06 5.47
CA TRP A 29 -38.22 -24.31 5.77
C TRP A 29 -38.21 -24.45 7.28
N ALA A 30 -39.37 -24.28 7.89
CA ALA A 30 -39.58 -24.53 9.30
C ALA A 30 -39.58 -26.05 9.54
N VAL A 31 -38.66 -26.53 10.36
CA VAL A 31 -38.76 -27.82 11.06
C VAL A 31 -39.06 -27.49 12.52
N PRO A 32 -40.18 -27.93 13.12
CA PRO A 32 -40.39 -27.79 14.55
C PRO A 32 -39.66 -28.91 15.26
N GLY A 33 -38.61 -28.58 16.00
CA GLY A 33 -37.92 -29.52 16.87
C GLY A 33 -36.91 -28.81 17.74
N GLU A 34 -37.26 -28.69 19.02
CA GLU A 34 -36.40 -28.45 20.20
C GLU A 34 -35.13 -27.60 19.98
N ALA A 35 -35.12 -26.39 20.55
CA ALA A 35 -33.89 -25.61 20.67
C ALA A 35 -32.84 -26.39 21.48
N PRO A 36 -31.67 -26.74 20.93
CA PRO A 36 -30.54 -27.06 21.78
C PRO A 36 -29.99 -25.74 22.35
N ALA A 37 -29.57 -25.78 23.60
CA ALA A 37 -28.94 -24.67 24.29
C ALA A 37 -27.85 -24.03 23.40
N ALA A 38 -27.87 -22.70 23.33
CA ALA A 38 -26.81 -21.91 22.71
C ALA A 38 -25.53 -21.98 23.57
N ASP A 39 -24.90 -23.15 23.63
CA ASP A 39 -23.52 -23.32 24.06
C ASP A 39 -22.66 -23.45 22.81
N GLY A 40 -22.48 -22.28 22.21
CA GLY A 40 -21.67 -22.06 21.03
C GLY A 40 -21.40 -20.57 20.97
N ALA A 41 -20.67 -20.05 21.94
CA ALA A 41 -19.82 -18.90 21.70
C ALA A 41 -18.81 -19.37 20.64
N GLU A 42 -19.26 -19.36 19.38
CA GLU A 42 -18.41 -19.46 18.21
C GLU A 42 -17.45 -18.28 18.36
N ASP A 43 -16.18 -18.61 18.65
CA ASP A 43 -15.10 -17.65 18.82
C ASP A 43 -15.27 -16.58 17.73
N ALA A 44 -15.54 -15.35 18.16
CA ALA A 44 -15.56 -14.21 17.26
C ALA A 44 -14.27 -14.30 16.44
N PRO A 45 -14.32 -14.17 15.10
CA PRO A 45 -13.20 -14.53 14.25
C PRO A 45 -11.93 -13.85 14.78
N ASP A 46 -10.93 -14.67 15.09
CA ASP A 46 -9.61 -14.22 15.51
C ASP A 46 -9.23 -13.03 14.62
N ARG A 47 -8.94 -11.90 15.28
CA ARG A 47 -8.56 -10.67 14.58
C ARG A 47 -7.47 -11.03 13.56
N LEU A 48 -7.70 -10.70 12.29
CA LEU A 48 -6.71 -10.93 11.24
C LEU A 48 -5.38 -10.28 11.64
N VAL A 49 -4.33 -11.10 11.76
CA VAL A 49 -2.96 -10.66 12.01
C VAL A 49 -2.15 -10.88 10.73
N ILE A 50 -1.48 -9.83 10.25
CA ILE A 50 -0.62 -9.91 9.07
C ILE A 50 0.78 -9.44 9.48
N THR A 51 1.72 -10.38 9.58
CA THR A 51 3.12 -10.15 9.97
C THR A 51 4.11 -10.60 8.89
N SER A 52 3.66 -10.68 7.63
CA SER A 52 4.54 -11.00 6.50
C SER A 52 5.44 -9.80 6.17
N PRO A 53 6.78 -9.93 6.19
CA PRO A 53 7.70 -8.83 5.87
C PRO A 53 7.41 -8.21 4.50
N ARG A 54 7.10 -9.05 3.51
CA ARG A 54 6.73 -8.65 2.15
C ARG A 54 5.51 -7.74 2.15
N ILE A 55 4.42 -8.20 2.77
CA ILE A 55 3.15 -7.49 2.75
C ILE A 55 3.23 -6.19 3.57
N CYS A 56 3.89 -6.22 4.73
CA CYS A 56 4.03 -5.03 5.56
C CYS A 56 4.99 -3.99 4.96
N ALA A 57 6.04 -4.41 4.26
CA ALA A 57 6.89 -3.49 3.50
C ALA A 57 6.12 -2.89 2.31
N ALA A 58 5.33 -3.68 1.59
CA ALA A 58 4.49 -3.19 0.50
C ALA A 58 3.43 -2.18 1.00
N LEU A 59 2.87 -2.38 2.20
CA LEU A 59 2.00 -1.37 2.81
C LEU A 59 2.71 -0.03 3.01
N ALA A 60 3.93 -0.04 3.57
CA ALA A 60 4.70 1.18 3.76
C ALA A 60 4.98 1.89 2.43
N VAL A 61 5.31 1.14 1.36
CA VAL A 61 5.47 1.69 0.01
C VAL A 61 4.16 2.30 -0.51
N TYR A 62 3.04 1.61 -0.35
CA TYR A 62 1.73 2.10 -0.80
C TYR A 62 1.31 3.40 -0.09
N GLU A 63 1.64 3.53 1.20
CA GLU A 63 1.31 4.71 2.00
C GLU A 63 2.24 5.90 1.74
N LEU A 64 3.55 5.66 1.59
CA LEU A 64 4.55 6.73 1.56
C LEU A 64 4.99 7.11 0.14
N ALA A 65 5.09 6.15 -0.78
CA ALA A 65 5.58 6.39 -2.14
C ALA A 65 4.41 6.69 -3.11
N ALA A 66 3.82 7.87 -2.95
CA ALA A 66 2.74 8.34 -3.84
C ALA A 66 3.25 8.73 -5.24
N ALA A 67 4.49 9.21 -5.34
CA ALA A 67 5.12 9.57 -6.61
C ALA A 67 5.34 8.34 -7.49
N ASP A 68 5.27 8.55 -8.81
CA ASP A 68 5.61 7.49 -9.77
C ASP A 68 7.12 7.36 -9.97
N ASP A 69 7.81 6.93 -8.91
CA ASP A 69 9.26 6.77 -8.88
C ASP A 69 9.59 5.39 -8.32
N TRP A 70 10.23 4.57 -9.16
CA TRP A 70 10.64 3.21 -8.79
C TRP A 70 11.73 3.20 -7.71
N ALA A 71 12.71 4.10 -7.79
CA ALA A 71 13.78 4.19 -6.80
C ALA A 71 13.20 4.56 -5.43
N LEU A 72 12.22 5.47 -5.38
CA LEU A 72 11.53 5.82 -4.13
C LEU A 72 10.84 4.59 -3.50
N ARG A 73 10.07 3.85 -4.30
CA ARG A 73 9.35 2.65 -3.83
C ARG A 73 10.32 1.61 -3.26
N ALA A 74 11.40 1.32 -3.98
CA ALA A 74 12.41 0.39 -3.51
C ALA A 74 13.12 0.88 -2.24
N THR A 75 13.42 2.18 -2.13
CA THR A 75 14.06 2.74 -0.94
C THR A 75 13.15 2.68 0.29
N VAL A 76 11.84 2.94 0.15
CA VAL A 76 10.85 2.75 1.23
C VAL A 76 10.74 1.28 1.64
N ALA A 77 10.69 0.36 0.67
CA ALA A 77 10.66 -1.09 0.95
C ALA A 77 11.90 -1.54 1.73
N ASN A 78 13.10 -1.17 1.26
CA ASN A 78 14.36 -1.49 1.94
C ASN A 78 14.41 -0.94 3.36
N THR A 79 14.00 0.32 3.53
CA THR A 79 13.98 0.99 4.84
C THR A 79 13.05 0.25 5.82
N SER A 80 11.88 -0.16 5.36
CA SER A 80 10.92 -0.93 6.17
C SER A 80 11.49 -2.31 6.55
N LEU A 81 12.11 -3.00 5.60
CA LEU A 81 12.72 -4.30 5.83
C LEU A 81 13.91 -4.23 6.79
N ASN A 82 14.72 -3.17 6.73
CA ASN A 82 15.76 -2.90 7.73
C ASN A 82 15.17 -2.70 9.11
N ALA A 83 14.11 -1.89 9.25
CA ALA A 83 13.43 -1.69 10.51
C ALA A 83 12.95 -3.01 11.15
N PHE A 84 12.42 -3.92 10.33
CA PHE A 84 11.98 -5.24 10.80
C PHE A 84 13.15 -6.12 11.26
N ARG A 85 14.28 -6.09 10.54
CA ARG A 85 15.50 -6.81 10.91
C ARG A 85 16.06 -6.28 12.22
N ASP A 86 16.18 -4.97 12.35
CA ASP A 86 16.71 -4.31 13.55
C ASP A 86 15.84 -4.60 14.78
N ALA A 87 14.51 -4.57 14.62
CA ALA A 87 13.57 -4.91 15.69
C ALA A 87 13.46 -6.42 15.95
N SER A 88 14.09 -7.27 15.13
CA SER A 88 13.92 -8.73 15.13
C SER A 88 12.46 -9.19 15.10
N ARG A 89 11.56 -8.38 14.49
CA ARG A 89 10.12 -8.65 14.40
C ARG A 89 9.47 -7.84 13.27
N VAL A 90 8.39 -8.36 12.71
CA VAL A 90 7.50 -7.62 11.79
C VAL A 90 6.27 -7.15 12.58
N PRO A 91 5.86 -5.88 12.48
CA PRO A 91 4.63 -5.41 13.12
C PRO A 91 3.40 -6.08 12.48
N ASP A 92 2.29 -6.17 13.23
CA ASP A 92 1.00 -6.52 12.65
C ASP A 92 0.50 -5.35 11.79
N CYS A 93 0.52 -5.54 10.46
CA CYS A 93 0.11 -4.53 9.50
C CYS A 93 -1.34 -4.69 9.00
N ALA A 94 -2.10 -5.64 9.55
CA ALA A 94 -3.50 -5.81 9.18
C ALA A 94 -4.35 -4.53 9.31
N PRO A 95 -4.23 -3.72 10.39
CA PRO A 95 -5.01 -2.47 10.50
C PRO A 95 -4.73 -1.48 9.38
N GLY A 96 -3.47 -1.36 8.96
CA GLY A 96 -3.08 -0.46 7.87
C GLY A 96 -3.56 -0.95 6.50
N ILE A 97 -3.55 -2.26 6.26
CA ILE A 97 -4.14 -2.86 5.05
C ILE A 97 -5.65 -2.62 5.00
N THR A 98 -6.35 -2.87 6.11
CA THR A 98 -7.80 -2.60 6.19
C THR A 98 -8.10 -1.12 5.90
N LYS A 99 -7.31 -0.20 6.45
CA LYS A 99 -7.41 1.23 6.14
C LYS A 99 -7.18 1.51 4.65
N ALA A 100 -6.13 0.97 4.05
CA ALA A 100 -5.83 1.16 2.63
C ALA A 100 -6.95 0.64 1.71
N LEU A 101 -7.54 -0.52 2.03
CA LEU A 101 -8.61 -1.14 1.26
C LEU A 101 -9.93 -0.35 1.34
N THR A 102 -10.15 0.37 2.44
CA THR A 102 -11.37 1.16 2.67
C THR A 102 -11.27 2.62 2.20
N GLN A 103 -10.07 3.07 1.81
CA GLN A 103 -9.81 4.47 1.43
C GLN A 103 -9.31 4.58 -0.02
N ASN A 104 -10.23 4.61 -0.99
CA ASN A 104 -9.93 4.78 -2.41
C ASN A 104 -8.76 3.90 -2.89
N PHE A 105 -8.87 2.60 -2.61
CA PHE A 105 -7.83 1.63 -2.94
C PHE A 105 -7.49 1.67 -4.43
N GLN A 106 -6.19 1.70 -4.74
CA GLN A 106 -5.67 1.72 -6.10
C GLN A 106 -4.92 0.41 -6.37
N PRO A 107 -5.57 -0.60 -6.99
CA PRO A 107 -4.97 -1.93 -7.20
C PRO A 107 -3.63 -1.89 -7.94
N ALA A 108 -3.51 -1.03 -8.95
CA ALA A 108 -2.26 -0.87 -9.71
C ALA A 108 -1.11 -0.34 -8.83
N ARG A 109 -1.38 0.64 -7.95
CA ARG A 109 -0.37 1.14 -7.01
C ARG A 109 0.01 0.09 -5.97
N TRP A 110 -0.95 -0.72 -5.53
CA TRP A 110 -0.69 -1.83 -4.62
C TRP A 110 0.22 -2.89 -5.26
N GLN A 111 -0.04 -3.24 -6.52
CA GLN A 111 0.83 -4.18 -7.24
C GLN A 111 2.26 -3.65 -7.37
N LEU A 112 2.44 -2.38 -7.74
CA LEU A 112 3.76 -1.75 -7.80
C LEU A 112 4.48 -1.74 -6.44
N ALA A 113 3.73 -1.62 -5.34
CA ALA A 113 4.27 -1.68 -4.00
C ALA A 113 4.75 -3.09 -3.63
N LEU A 114 4.00 -4.13 -4.01
CA LEU A 114 4.42 -5.53 -3.87
C LEU A 114 5.66 -5.82 -4.72
N ASP A 115 5.68 -5.36 -5.96
CA ASP A 115 6.81 -5.57 -6.87
C ASP A 115 8.10 -4.93 -6.32
N ALA A 116 8.01 -3.73 -5.73
CA ALA A 116 9.15 -3.09 -5.09
C ALA A 116 9.65 -3.86 -3.86
N ALA A 117 8.74 -4.35 -3.01
CA ALA A 117 9.10 -5.19 -1.87
C ALA A 117 9.78 -6.49 -2.32
N ASP A 118 9.25 -7.15 -3.36
CA ASP A 118 9.81 -8.38 -3.92
C ASP A 118 11.18 -8.14 -4.58
N ALA A 119 11.35 -7.03 -5.29
CA ALA A 119 12.61 -6.67 -5.92
C ALA A 119 13.73 -6.45 -4.88
N VAL A 120 13.42 -5.82 -3.76
CA VAL A 120 14.37 -5.63 -2.66
C VAL A 120 14.63 -6.94 -1.91
N LEU A 121 13.58 -7.72 -1.59
CA LEU A 121 13.71 -9.01 -0.90
C LEU A 121 14.53 -10.02 -1.70
N SER A 122 14.36 -10.06 -3.01
CA SER A 122 15.13 -10.92 -3.91
C SER A 122 16.55 -10.40 -4.18
N GLY A 123 16.85 -9.15 -3.81
CA GLY A 123 18.12 -8.49 -4.16
C GLY A 123 18.25 -8.13 -5.64
N SER A 124 17.18 -8.23 -6.43
CA SER A 124 17.20 -7.87 -7.85
C SER A 124 17.24 -6.36 -8.11
N TYR A 125 16.96 -5.55 -7.09
CA TYR A 125 17.14 -4.10 -7.11
C TYR A 125 18.09 -3.62 -6.01
N GLN A 126 19.06 -2.78 -6.39
CA GLN A 126 19.98 -2.14 -5.44
C GLN A 126 19.54 -0.71 -5.17
N VAL A 127 19.37 -0.38 -3.90
CA VAL A 127 18.97 0.96 -3.46
C VAL A 127 20.10 1.97 -3.69
N SER A 128 19.75 3.11 -4.28
CA SER A 128 20.66 4.24 -4.53
C SER A 128 20.03 5.55 -4.04
N PRO A 129 20.81 6.50 -3.47
CA PRO A 129 22.23 6.38 -3.13
C PRO A 129 22.53 5.29 -2.09
N ALA A 130 23.76 4.75 -2.10
CA ALA A 130 24.19 3.70 -1.17
C ALA A 130 24.02 4.10 0.32
N ALA A 131 24.00 5.40 0.63
CA ALA A 131 23.69 5.89 1.98
C ALA A 131 22.28 5.49 2.45
N CYS A 132 21.28 5.48 1.55
CA CYS A 132 19.91 5.05 1.88
C CYS A 132 19.80 3.57 2.24
N VAL A 133 20.78 2.74 1.85
CA VAL A 133 20.77 1.29 2.09
C VAL A 133 20.70 0.99 3.59
N ARG A 134 21.27 1.85 4.44
CA ARG A 134 21.29 1.69 5.90
C ARG A 134 20.11 2.35 6.61
N ALA A 135 19.25 3.08 5.90
CA ALA A 135 18.10 3.71 6.53
C ALA A 135 17.17 2.63 7.08
N ASN A 136 16.59 2.88 8.26
CA ASN A 136 15.61 2.02 8.91
C ASN A 136 14.39 2.82 9.42
N ALA A 137 14.31 4.12 9.14
CA ALA A 137 13.11 4.92 9.37
C ALA A 137 12.89 5.95 8.25
N VAL A 138 11.61 6.21 7.94
CA VAL A 138 11.18 7.18 6.93
C VAL A 138 10.37 8.28 7.60
N PHE A 139 10.72 9.54 7.34
CA PHE A 139 10.04 10.71 7.87
C PHE A 139 9.49 11.57 6.73
N PRO A 140 8.17 11.77 6.65
CA PRO A 140 7.60 12.79 5.78
C PRO A 140 8.11 14.16 6.19
N LEU A 141 8.66 14.89 5.23
CA LEU A 141 9.05 16.28 5.36
C LEU A 141 7.82 17.14 5.04
N PRO A 142 7.57 18.20 5.83
CA PRO A 142 6.50 19.12 5.49
C PRO A 142 6.77 19.76 4.13
N THR A 143 5.85 19.55 3.18
CA THR A 143 5.78 20.30 1.92
C THR A 143 5.42 21.73 2.28
N ALA A 144 6.42 22.58 2.35
CA ALA A 144 6.29 23.90 2.92
C ALA A 144 5.25 24.74 2.17
N ASP A 145 4.60 25.66 2.91
CA ASP A 145 4.19 26.97 2.41
C ASP A 145 5.42 27.80 1.96
N GLY A 146 6.35 27.21 1.19
CA GLY A 146 7.58 27.82 0.66
C GLY A 146 8.72 28.07 1.66
N LYS A 147 8.53 27.82 2.96
CA LYS A 147 9.61 27.87 3.96
C LYS A 147 9.97 26.48 4.48
N LEU A 148 11.01 25.88 3.90
CA LEU A 148 11.78 24.88 4.62
C LEU A 148 12.23 25.50 5.94
N PRO A 149 11.95 24.91 7.11
CA PRO A 149 12.92 25.02 8.18
C PRO A 149 14.10 24.17 7.72
N SER A 150 15.09 24.82 7.10
CA SER A 150 16.42 24.28 6.78
C SER A 150 17.21 23.83 8.03
N THR A 151 16.52 23.55 9.13
CA THR A 151 17.01 23.24 10.47
C THR A 151 16.16 22.16 11.17
N HIS A 152 15.27 21.46 10.45
CA HIS A 152 14.56 20.34 11.07
C HIS A 152 15.60 19.27 11.48
N ALA A 153 15.68 18.92 12.76
CA ALA A 153 16.68 18.00 13.32
C ALA A 153 16.70 16.60 12.65
N VAL A 154 15.65 16.28 11.89
CA VAL A 154 15.56 15.08 11.04
C VAL A 154 16.49 15.18 9.83
N LEU A 155 16.58 16.34 9.18
CA LEU A 155 17.42 16.55 7.98
C LEU A 155 18.90 16.44 8.30
N THR A 156 19.35 16.83 9.49
CA THR A 156 20.75 16.68 9.91
C THR A 156 21.15 15.23 10.16
N ARG A 157 20.17 14.31 10.23
CA ARG A 157 20.37 12.87 10.40
C ARG A 157 19.96 12.07 9.15
N ALA A 158 19.48 12.77 8.11
CA ALA A 158 19.08 12.14 6.86
C ALA A 158 20.29 11.53 6.16
N GLN A 159 20.22 10.22 5.93
CA GLN A 159 21.14 9.53 5.04
C GLN A 159 20.86 9.95 3.59
N CYS A 160 19.60 10.17 3.27
CA CYS A 160 19.16 10.71 1.99
C CYS A 160 17.74 11.30 2.08
N VAL A 161 17.36 12.07 1.05
CA VAL A 161 16.03 12.66 0.91
C VAL A 161 15.52 12.37 -0.50
N MET A 162 14.28 11.88 -0.63
CA MET A 162 13.61 11.63 -1.91
C MET A 162 12.13 12.00 -1.80
N HIS A 163 11.58 12.76 -2.76
CA HIS A 163 10.15 13.11 -2.83
C HIS A 163 9.55 13.53 -1.47
N ASP A 164 10.18 14.50 -0.81
CA ASP A 164 9.78 15.00 0.51
C ASP A 164 9.79 13.94 1.62
N LEU A 165 10.52 12.85 1.46
CA LEU A 165 10.77 11.85 2.50
C LEU A 165 12.24 11.88 2.89
N ALA A 166 12.52 12.04 4.18
CA ALA A 166 13.85 11.85 4.75
C ALA A 166 14.02 10.41 5.23
N PHE A 167 15.09 9.77 4.79
CA PHE A 167 15.47 8.42 5.19
C PHE A 167 16.62 8.52 6.19
N ILE A 168 16.41 7.99 7.38
CA ILE A 168 17.38 8.07 8.48
C ILE A 168 17.76 6.68 8.97
N GLU A 169 18.94 6.59 9.56
CA GLU A 169 19.41 5.43 10.31
C GLU A 169 19.27 5.76 11.80
N VAL A 170 18.48 4.97 12.52
CA VAL A 170 18.24 5.08 13.96
C VAL A 170 18.88 3.87 14.64
N ALA A 171 19.66 4.10 15.69
CA ALA A 171 20.21 2.99 16.47
C ALA A 171 19.06 2.18 17.11
N PRO A 172 19.11 0.84 17.09
CA PRO A 172 18.08 -0.03 17.68
C PRO A 172 17.99 0.08 19.21
#